data_AF-A0A419S4Z5-F1
#
_entry.id   AF-A0A419S4Z5-F1
#
_cell.length_a   1.000
_cell.length_b   1.000
_cell.length_c   1.000
_cell.angle_alpha   90.00
_cell.angle_beta   90.00
_cell.angle_gamma   90.00
#
_symmetry.space_group_name_H-M   'P 1'
#
loop_
_entity.id
_entity.type
_entity.pdbx_description
1 polymer ?
#
loop_
_entity_poly.entity_id
_entity_poly.type
_entity_poly.pdbx_seq_one_letter_code
_entity_poly.pdbx_strand_id
1 'polypeptide(L)'
;MSNRVEDRYLAEEAPLLAGIPKHQVFTTPEGYFENLESQINRNVLLESLRGQTPFELPEAYFSQLEAQLVARTKLETTLSGTNEGFSVPPAYFVTAQNRILQKTTGLQDAKIRRFNFAKYAAAACILLTTFAGGYFNVARNTSVTYQLSKVPAKEIERYLTQHPENNDVPMLLENIDEDFDFDFTTPEVETLN
;
A
#
# COMPACT_ATOMS: atom_id res chain seq x y z
N MET A 1 -9.73 65.45 -6.53
CA MET A 1 -9.56 66.92 -6.52
C MET A 1 -10.90 67.63 -6.29
N SER A 2 -11.74 67.11 -5.37
CA SER A 2 -13.05 67.64 -4.93
C SER A 2 -13.14 67.28 -3.44
N ASN A 3 -12.78 68.22 -2.59
CA ASN A 3 -12.90 68.14 -1.12
C ASN A 3 -12.62 69.54 -0.57
N ARG A 4 -11.67 70.26 -1.21
CA ARG A 4 -11.31 71.65 -0.85
C ARG A 4 -12.40 72.68 -1.13
N VAL A 5 -13.37 72.38 -1.99
CA VAL A 5 -14.47 73.29 -2.30
C VAL A 5 -15.67 72.97 -1.41
N GLU A 6 -16.02 71.70 -1.25
CA GLU A 6 -17.07 71.29 -0.31
C GLU A 6 -16.71 71.69 1.13
N ASP A 7 -15.44 71.53 1.56
CA ASP A 7 -15.00 71.88 2.91
C ASP A 7 -15.06 73.38 3.19
N ARG A 8 -14.86 74.21 2.15
CA ARG A 8 -14.99 75.67 2.27
C ARG A 8 -16.44 76.11 2.37
N TYR A 9 -17.31 75.51 1.56
CA TYR A 9 -18.75 75.77 1.60
C TYR A 9 -19.36 75.36 2.94
N LEU A 10 -18.97 74.19 3.47
CA LEU A 10 -19.45 73.71 4.77
C LEU A 10 -19.00 74.60 5.94
N ALA A 11 -17.79 75.17 5.85
CA ALA A 11 -17.25 76.10 6.85
C ALA A 11 -17.96 77.47 6.86
N GLU A 12 -18.51 77.90 5.73
CA GLU A 12 -19.24 79.15 5.59
C GLU A 12 -20.71 79.00 6.05
N GLU A 13 -21.39 77.95 5.59
CA GLU A 13 -22.82 77.73 5.86
C GLU A 13 -23.10 77.10 7.24
N ALA A 14 -22.18 76.27 7.74
CA ALA A 14 -22.36 75.53 8.99
C ALA A 14 -21.04 75.38 9.77
N PRO A 15 -20.49 76.49 10.32
CA PRO A 15 -19.19 76.50 10.98
C PRO A 15 -19.10 75.52 12.16
N LEU A 16 -20.22 75.29 12.85
CA LEU A 16 -20.32 74.28 13.93
C LEU A 16 -20.16 72.85 13.42
N LEU A 17 -20.68 72.53 12.24
CA LEU A 17 -20.56 71.21 11.64
C LEU A 17 -19.18 71.01 10.99
N ALA A 18 -18.61 72.06 10.40
CA ALA A 18 -17.28 72.03 9.82
C ALA A 18 -16.17 71.82 10.86
N GLY A 19 -16.40 72.24 12.11
CA GLY A 19 -15.48 72.00 13.24
C GLY A 19 -15.51 70.58 13.79
N ILE A 20 -16.46 69.73 13.37
CA ILE A 20 -16.55 68.34 13.84
C ILE A 20 -15.43 67.52 13.15
N PRO A 21 -14.59 66.81 13.91
CA PRO A 21 -13.55 65.98 13.32
C PRO A 21 -14.18 64.87 12.47
N LYS A 22 -13.76 64.77 11.20
CA LYS A 22 -14.19 63.72 10.27
C LYS A 22 -13.57 62.39 10.67
N HIS A 23 -14.14 61.73 11.67
CA HIS A 23 -13.80 60.37 12.05
C HIS A 23 -15.05 59.48 11.99
N GLN A 24 -14.85 58.22 11.59
CA GLN A 24 -15.90 57.22 11.53
C GLN A 24 -16.41 56.89 12.94
N VAL A 25 -17.59 57.39 13.31
CA VAL A 25 -18.22 57.16 14.64
C VAL A 25 -18.99 55.84 14.73
N PHE A 26 -19.24 55.18 13.60
CA PHE A 26 -19.94 53.91 13.54
C PHE A 26 -18.95 52.77 13.33
N THR A 27 -18.90 51.85 14.29
CA THR A 27 -18.16 50.60 14.19
C THR A 27 -19.15 49.46 13.99
N THR A 28 -18.84 48.57 13.06
CA THR A 28 -19.55 47.29 12.95
C THR A 28 -18.81 46.22 13.73
N PRO A 29 -19.52 45.24 14.31
CA PRO A 29 -18.89 44.06 14.88
C PRO A 29 -18.00 43.36 13.85
N GLU A 30 -16.99 42.64 14.36
CA GLU A 30 -16.14 41.79 13.54
C GLU A 30 -16.98 40.74 12.80
N GLY A 31 -16.71 40.53 11.50
CA GLY A 31 -17.44 39.55 10.70
C GLY A 31 -18.84 40.00 10.24
N TYR A 32 -19.26 41.24 10.50
CA TYR A 32 -20.60 41.72 10.17
C TYR A 32 -20.91 41.59 8.68
N PHE A 33 -20.04 42.14 7.82
CA PHE A 33 -20.27 42.14 6.37
C PHE A 33 -20.00 40.76 5.75
N GLU A 34 -19.07 40.01 6.31
CA GLU A 34 -18.73 38.64 5.91
C GLU A 34 -19.91 37.68 6.10
N ASN A 35 -20.70 37.88 7.16
CA ASN A 35 -21.86 37.04 7.46
C ASN A 35 -23.19 37.61 6.96
N LEU A 36 -23.23 38.89 6.55
CA LEU A 36 -24.46 39.60 6.21
C LEU A 36 -25.22 38.90 5.08
N GLU A 37 -24.53 38.53 4.01
CA GLU A 37 -25.15 37.84 2.86
C GLU A 37 -25.79 36.50 3.28
N SER A 38 -25.05 35.68 4.04
CA SER A 38 -25.55 34.41 4.56
C SER A 38 -26.75 34.59 5.51
N GLN A 39 -26.74 35.64 6.33
CA GLN A 39 -27.87 35.95 7.21
C GLN A 39 -29.10 36.38 6.40
N ILE A 40 -28.93 37.24 5.40
CA ILE A 40 -30.02 37.68 4.52
C ILE A 40 -30.64 36.48 3.80
N ASN A 41 -29.81 35.64 3.15
CA ASN A 41 -30.28 34.47 2.42
C ASN A 41 -31.02 33.47 3.32
N ARG A 42 -30.53 33.25 4.54
CA ARG A 42 -31.22 32.42 5.55
C ARG A 42 -32.58 32.98 5.94
N ASN A 43 -32.66 34.28 6.22
CA ASN A 43 -33.92 34.91 6.59
C ASN A 43 -34.94 34.91 5.44
N VAL A 44 -34.50 35.13 4.21
CA VAL A 44 -35.34 35.03 3.01
C VAL A 44 -35.86 33.60 2.82
N LEU A 45 -35.02 32.59 3.02
CA LEU A 45 -35.42 31.18 2.98
C LEU A 45 -36.43 30.84 4.10
N LEU A 46 -36.22 31.34 5.32
CA LEU A 46 -37.15 31.10 6.42
C LEU A 46 -38.50 31.78 6.18
N GLU A 47 -38.52 32.99 5.61
CA GLU A 47 -39.76 33.67 5.25
C GLU A 47 -40.49 32.97 4.11
N SER A 48 -39.78 32.38 3.13
CA SER A 48 -40.41 31.61 2.06
C SER A 48 -41.00 30.27 2.54
N LEU A 49 -40.45 29.71 3.63
CA LEU A 49 -40.98 28.52 4.31
C LEU A 49 -42.10 28.87 5.31
N ARG A 50 -42.37 30.15 5.56
CA ARG A 50 -43.42 30.58 6.49
C ARG A 50 -44.80 30.19 5.94
N GLY A 51 -45.49 29.32 6.67
CA GLY A 51 -46.79 28.78 6.26
C GLY A 51 -46.70 27.52 5.40
N GLN A 52 -45.49 27.07 5.05
CA GLN A 52 -45.26 25.72 4.57
C GLN A 52 -44.91 24.84 5.78
N THR A 53 -45.48 23.65 5.88
CA THR A 53 -45.02 22.61 6.81
C THR A 53 -44.11 21.67 6.02
N PRO A 54 -42.81 21.97 5.84
CA PRO A 54 -41.91 21.13 5.06
C PRO A 54 -41.65 19.75 5.71
N PHE A 55 -42.11 19.56 6.94
CA PHE A 55 -42.01 18.32 7.68
C PHE A 55 -43.40 17.70 7.82
N GLU A 56 -43.65 16.69 7.00
CA GLU A 56 -44.80 15.81 7.19
C GLU A 56 -44.47 14.78 8.27
N LEU A 57 -45.38 14.62 9.22
CA LEU A 57 -45.28 13.55 10.19
C LEU A 57 -45.56 12.22 9.48
N PRO A 58 -44.76 11.16 9.73
CA PRO A 58 -45.08 9.84 9.22
C PRO A 58 -46.49 9.41 9.62
N GLU A 59 -47.16 8.71 8.71
CA GLU A 59 -48.44 8.08 9.01
C GLU A 59 -48.29 7.19 10.25
N ALA A 60 -49.21 7.34 11.21
CA ALA A 60 -49.20 6.64 12.50
C ALA A 60 -48.08 7.00 13.51
N TYR A 61 -47.33 8.10 13.36
CA TYR A 61 -46.33 8.56 14.34
C TYR A 61 -46.86 8.55 15.79
N PHE A 62 -48.01 9.19 16.03
CA PHE A 62 -48.58 9.28 17.38
C PHE A 62 -49.08 7.93 17.91
N SER A 63 -49.64 7.08 17.04
CA SER A 63 -50.10 5.74 17.43
C SER A 63 -48.92 4.84 17.81
N GLN A 64 -47.83 4.90 17.04
CA GLN A 64 -46.61 4.14 17.35
C GLN A 64 -45.94 4.66 18.61
N LEU A 65 -45.89 5.97 18.81
CA LEU A 65 -45.33 6.60 20.02
C LEU A 65 -46.11 6.17 21.26
N GLU A 66 -47.44 6.20 21.21
CA GLU A 66 -48.30 5.76 22.32
C GLU A 66 -48.08 4.27 22.64
N ALA A 67 -48.07 3.41 21.63
CA ALA A 67 -47.81 1.99 21.80
C ALA A 67 -46.43 1.72 22.43
N GLN A 68 -45.40 2.45 22.00
CA GLN A 68 -44.05 2.35 22.56
C GLN A 68 -43.99 2.80 24.02
N LEU A 69 -44.68 3.89 24.36
CA LEU A 69 -44.72 4.41 25.73
C LEU A 69 -45.41 3.42 26.68
N VAL A 70 -46.55 2.87 26.26
CA VAL A 70 -47.29 1.84 27.02
C VAL A 70 -46.47 0.56 27.18
N ALA A 71 -45.73 0.14 26.14
CA ALA A 71 -44.86 -1.03 26.23
C ALA A 71 -43.71 -0.82 27.24
N ARG A 72 -43.11 0.37 27.25
CA ARG A 72 -42.03 0.72 28.20
C ARG A 72 -42.52 0.77 29.64
N THR A 73 -43.65 1.41 29.91
CA THR A 73 -44.19 1.49 31.27
C THR A 73 -44.57 0.10 31.80
N LYS A 74 -45.18 -0.74 30.97
CA LYS A 74 -45.47 -2.15 31.33
C LYS A 74 -44.18 -2.90 31.66
N LEU A 75 -43.15 -2.80 30.84
CA LEU A 75 -41.85 -3.42 31.09
C LEU A 75 -41.26 -2.98 32.44
N GLU A 76 -41.23 -1.67 32.70
CA GLU A 76 -40.70 -1.10 33.95
C GLU A 76 -41.49 -1.59 35.18
N THR A 77 -42.83 -1.67 35.08
CA THR A 77 -43.66 -2.21 36.16
C THR A 77 -43.43 -3.70 36.38
N THR A 78 -43.24 -4.50 35.32
CA THR A 78 -42.91 -5.93 35.44
C THR A 78 -41.50 -6.17 36.00
N LEU A 79 -40.55 -5.28 35.71
CA LEU A 79 -39.17 -5.38 36.20
C LEU A 79 -39.03 -4.87 37.64
N SER A 80 -39.85 -3.89 38.04
CA SER A 80 -39.81 -3.28 39.37
C SER A 80 -40.81 -3.92 40.36
N GLY A 81 -41.81 -4.64 39.86
CA GLY A 81 -42.80 -5.36 40.65
C GLY A 81 -42.22 -6.67 41.20
N THR A 82 -42.08 -6.72 42.52
CA THR A 82 -41.86 -7.90 43.38
C THR A 82 -41.78 -9.27 42.68
N ASN A 83 -40.56 -9.82 42.65
CA ASN A 83 -40.23 -11.25 42.65
C ASN A 83 -40.64 -12.15 41.46
N GLU A 84 -41.10 -11.61 40.35
CA GLU A 84 -41.24 -12.37 39.08
C GLU A 84 -40.24 -11.90 38.01
N GLY A 85 -39.03 -11.55 38.44
CA GLY A 85 -37.91 -11.33 37.53
C GLY A 85 -37.47 -12.63 36.84
N PHE A 86 -36.27 -12.61 36.23
CA PHE A 86 -35.62 -13.80 35.69
C PHE A 86 -35.27 -14.80 36.81
N SER A 87 -36.23 -15.62 37.20
CA SER A 87 -36.02 -16.69 38.17
C SER A 87 -35.37 -17.88 37.46
N VAL A 88 -34.19 -18.26 37.92
CA VAL A 88 -33.55 -19.48 37.42
C VAL A 88 -34.32 -20.70 37.94
N PRO A 89 -34.53 -21.74 37.12
CA PRO A 89 -35.22 -22.95 37.57
C PRO A 89 -34.57 -23.55 38.84
N PRO A 90 -35.36 -24.17 39.72
CA PRO A 90 -34.82 -24.92 40.85
C PRO A 90 -33.73 -25.90 40.39
N ALA A 91 -32.59 -25.91 41.07
CA ALA A 91 -31.43 -26.74 40.77
C ALA A 91 -30.64 -26.41 39.47
N TYR A 92 -30.86 -25.27 38.80
CA TYR A 92 -30.04 -24.84 37.65
C TYR A 92 -28.54 -24.93 37.94
N PHE A 93 -28.08 -24.34 39.04
CA PHE A 93 -26.66 -24.32 39.39
C PHE A 93 -26.09 -25.70 39.73
N VAL A 94 -26.90 -26.57 40.33
CA VAL A 94 -26.50 -27.96 40.64
C VAL A 94 -26.33 -28.74 39.33
N THR A 95 -27.26 -28.62 38.39
CA THR A 95 -27.14 -29.29 37.07
C THR A 95 -25.98 -28.73 36.25
N ALA A 96 -25.73 -27.42 36.31
CA ALA A 96 -24.60 -26.78 35.64
C ALA A 96 -23.26 -27.29 36.20
N GLN A 97 -23.13 -27.35 37.53
CA GLN A 97 -21.93 -27.88 38.20
C GLN A 97 -21.69 -29.34 37.81
N ASN A 98 -22.73 -30.18 37.84
CA ASN A 98 -22.61 -31.60 37.45
C ASN A 98 -22.17 -31.77 35.99
N ARG A 99 -22.69 -30.95 35.07
CA ARG A 99 -22.27 -30.96 33.66
C ARG A 99 -20.81 -30.54 33.47
N ILE A 100 -20.34 -29.57 34.25
CA ILE A 100 -18.93 -29.14 34.21
C ILE A 100 -18.04 -30.29 34.70
N LEU A 101 -18.36 -30.88 35.86
CA LEU A 101 -17.60 -32.00 36.42
C LEU A 101 -17.57 -33.19 35.45
N GLN A 102 -18.70 -33.59 34.89
CA GLN A 102 -18.75 -34.66 33.88
C GLN A 102 -17.84 -34.40 32.67
N LYS A 103 -17.65 -33.14 32.29
CA LYS A 103 -16.80 -32.76 31.15
C LYS A 103 -15.33 -32.55 31.52
N THR A 104 -15.00 -32.38 32.79
CA THR A 104 -13.62 -32.10 33.25
C THR A 104 -12.99 -33.27 33.99
N THR A 105 -13.75 -34.07 34.74
CA THR A 105 -13.26 -35.25 35.46
C THR A 105 -13.39 -36.47 34.56
N GLY A 106 -12.39 -36.72 33.73
CA GLY A 106 -12.38 -37.87 32.81
C GLY A 106 -11.81 -37.58 31.42
N LEU A 107 -11.27 -36.38 31.17
CA LEU A 107 -10.36 -36.17 30.06
C LEU A 107 -9.14 -37.06 30.32
N GLN A 108 -9.17 -38.26 29.73
CA GLN A 108 -8.02 -39.17 29.71
C GLN A 108 -6.81 -38.37 29.28
N ASP A 109 -5.74 -38.40 30.09
CA ASP A 109 -4.47 -37.77 29.77
C ASP A 109 -4.12 -38.10 28.32
N ALA A 110 -4.18 -37.10 27.44
CA ALA A 110 -3.84 -37.30 26.05
C ALA A 110 -2.41 -37.84 26.03
N LYS A 111 -2.23 -39.05 25.50
CA LYS A 111 -0.92 -39.72 25.46
C LYS A 111 0.00 -38.94 24.53
N ILE A 112 0.72 -37.95 25.06
CA ILE A 112 1.68 -37.14 24.31
C ILE A 112 2.86 -38.05 23.95
N ARG A 113 2.86 -38.58 22.73
CA ARG A 113 3.97 -39.38 22.20
C ARG A 113 5.03 -38.44 21.65
N ARG A 114 6.15 -38.34 22.36
CA ARG A 114 7.32 -37.60 21.89
C ARG A 114 8.06 -38.45 20.86
N PHE A 115 8.24 -37.93 19.65
CA PHE A 115 9.01 -38.58 18.59
C PHE A 115 10.46 -38.07 18.60
N ASN A 116 11.42 -39.00 18.56
CA ASN A 116 12.85 -38.67 18.53
C ASN A 116 13.37 -38.65 17.08
N PHE A 117 13.23 -37.51 16.41
CA PHE A 117 13.70 -37.33 15.03
C PHE A 117 15.22 -37.19 14.89
N ALA A 118 15.96 -37.09 15.99
CA ALA A 118 17.41 -36.86 15.97
C ALA A 118 18.19 -37.91 15.14
N LYS A 119 17.75 -39.18 15.15
CA LYS A 119 18.38 -40.24 14.36
C LYS A 119 18.11 -40.10 12.86
N TYR A 120 16.92 -39.62 12.48
CA TYR A 120 16.53 -39.39 11.10
C TYR A 120 17.18 -38.13 10.52
N ALA A 121 17.27 -37.07 11.32
CA ALA A 121 17.95 -35.84 10.95
C ALA A 121 19.44 -36.09 10.66
N ALA A 122 20.12 -36.88 11.51
CA ALA A 122 21.51 -37.26 11.28
C ALA A 122 21.71 -38.04 9.97
N ALA A 123 20.84 -39.02 9.68
CA ALA A 123 20.90 -39.79 8.43
C ALA A 123 20.66 -38.90 7.19
N ALA A 124 19.66 -38.00 7.25
CA ALA A 124 19.37 -37.08 6.16
C ALA A 124 20.55 -36.13 5.87
N CYS A 125 21.21 -35.62 6.90
CA CYS A 125 22.40 -34.78 6.74
C CYS A 125 23.54 -35.53 6.04
N ILE A 126 23.77 -36.80 6.37
CA ILE A 126 24.81 -37.61 5.71
C ILE A 126 24.49 -37.84 4.22
N LEU A 127 23.21 -38.07 3.89
CA LEU A 127 22.78 -38.21 2.49
C LEU A 127 22.95 -36.90 1.72
N LEU A 128 22.55 -35.77 2.31
CA LEU A 128 22.67 -34.46 1.68
C LEU A 128 24.13 -34.05 1.47
N THR A 129 25.02 -34.29 2.42
CA THR A 129 26.44 -33.94 2.28
C THR A 129 27.12 -34.80 1.24
N THR A 130 26.79 -36.09 1.19
CA THR A 130 27.33 -37.03 0.19
C THR A 130 26.84 -36.67 -1.22
N PHE A 131 25.55 -36.36 -1.35
CA PHE A 131 24.95 -35.95 -2.62
C PHE A 131 25.48 -34.59 -3.11
N ALA A 132 25.50 -33.58 -2.23
CA ALA A 132 26.00 -32.25 -2.57
C ALA A 132 27.50 -32.28 -2.89
N GLY A 133 28.31 -33.02 -2.13
CA GLY A 133 29.74 -33.18 -2.39
C GLY A 133 30.03 -33.84 -3.73
N GLY A 134 29.33 -34.94 -4.05
CA GLY A 134 29.45 -35.60 -5.35
C GLY A 134 29.00 -34.70 -6.50
N TYR A 135 27.86 -34.03 -6.35
CA TYR A 135 27.33 -33.10 -7.35
C TYR A 135 28.29 -31.93 -7.62
N PHE A 136 28.85 -31.32 -6.58
CA PHE A 136 29.77 -30.17 -6.73
C PHE A 136 31.11 -30.59 -7.36
N ASN A 137 31.58 -31.82 -7.11
CA ASN A 137 32.77 -32.37 -7.77
C ASN A 137 32.55 -32.58 -9.27
N VAL A 138 31.42 -33.18 -9.66
CA VAL A 138 31.04 -33.35 -11.07
C VAL A 138 30.83 -32.00 -11.75
N ALA A 139 30.09 -31.09 -11.12
CA ALA A 139 29.84 -29.74 -11.64
C ALA A 139 31.14 -28.94 -11.85
N ARG A 140 32.14 -29.07 -10.96
CA ARG A 140 33.46 -28.44 -11.13
C ARG A 140 34.23 -29.02 -12.31
N ASN A 141 34.19 -30.34 -12.50
CA ASN A 141 34.88 -31.01 -13.61
C ASN A 141 34.20 -30.81 -14.97
N THR A 142 32.88 -30.55 -15.01
CA THR A 142 32.14 -30.26 -16.25
C THR A 142 32.19 -28.78 -16.65
N SER A 143 32.70 -27.89 -15.79
CA SER A 143 32.81 -26.46 -16.13
C SER A 143 33.78 -26.25 -17.30
N VAL A 144 33.28 -25.61 -18.37
CA VAL A 144 34.03 -25.28 -19.60
C VAL A 144 35.32 -24.52 -19.27
N THR A 145 35.28 -23.60 -18.32
CA THR A 145 36.45 -22.83 -17.85
C THR A 145 37.56 -23.71 -17.26
N TYR A 146 37.22 -24.78 -16.54
CA TYR A 146 38.19 -25.72 -16.01
C TYR A 146 38.76 -26.63 -17.10
N GLN A 147 37.94 -27.01 -18.08
CA GLN A 147 38.39 -27.80 -19.24
C GLN A 147 39.34 -26.99 -20.13
N LEU A 148 39.04 -25.71 -20.41
CA LEU A 148 39.95 -24.84 -21.17
C LEU A 148 41.28 -24.60 -20.45
N SER A 149 41.28 -24.54 -19.11
CA SER A 149 42.53 -24.38 -18.35
C SER A 149 43.51 -25.54 -18.51
N LYS A 150 43.02 -26.71 -18.97
CA LYS A 150 43.85 -27.90 -19.24
C LYS A 150 44.35 -27.98 -20.68
N VAL A 151 43.87 -27.12 -21.58
CA VAL A 151 44.34 -27.10 -22.98
C VAL A 151 45.68 -26.34 -23.03
N PRO A 152 46.77 -26.95 -23.50
CA PRO A 152 48.07 -26.30 -23.56
C PRO A 152 48.09 -25.23 -24.67
N ALA A 153 48.82 -24.12 -24.43
CA ALA A 153 48.90 -22.99 -25.35
C ALA A 153 49.35 -23.40 -26.77
N LYS A 154 50.31 -24.32 -26.88
CA LYS A 154 50.80 -24.86 -28.17
C LYS A 154 49.69 -25.54 -29.00
N GLU A 155 48.69 -26.12 -28.36
CA GLU A 155 47.57 -26.75 -29.06
C GLU A 155 46.60 -25.70 -29.60
N ILE A 156 46.44 -24.59 -28.89
CA ILE A 156 45.69 -23.42 -29.36
C ILE A 156 46.39 -22.80 -30.57
N GLU A 157 47.71 -22.59 -30.51
CA GLU A 157 48.51 -22.09 -31.62
C GLU A 157 48.42 -23.00 -32.85
N ARG A 158 48.52 -24.33 -32.65
CA ARG A 158 48.37 -25.33 -33.73
C ARG A 158 46.99 -25.28 -34.36
N TYR A 159 45.93 -25.10 -33.56
CA TYR A 159 44.57 -25.01 -34.08
C TYR A 159 44.39 -23.77 -34.95
N LEU A 160 44.85 -22.61 -34.47
CA LEU A 160 44.77 -21.33 -35.18
C LEU A 160 45.58 -21.34 -36.49
N THR A 161 46.76 -21.97 -36.51
CA THR A 161 47.57 -22.11 -37.72
C THR A 161 46.97 -23.09 -38.74
N GLN A 162 46.25 -24.12 -38.28
CA GLN A 162 45.63 -25.11 -39.16
C GLN A 162 44.27 -24.65 -39.71
N HIS A 163 43.58 -23.74 -39.01
CA HIS A 163 42.28 -23.19 -39.41
C HIS A 163 42.33 -21.66 -39.50
N PRO A 164 43.11 -21.09 -40.42
CA PRO A 164 43.04 -19.65 -40.69
C PRO A 164 41.64 -19.32 -41.21
N GLU A 165 40.89 -18.50 -40.48
CA GLU A 165 39.57 -18.06 -40.92
C GLU A 165 39.72 -17.17 -42.16
N ASN A 166 38.78 -17.28 -43.11
CA ASN A 166 38.83 -16.56 -44.40
C ASN A 166 38.92 -15.02 -44.25
N ASN A 167 38.63 -14.49 -43.07
CA ASN A 167 38.70 -13.06 -42.74
C ASN A 167 40.11 -12.59 -42.36
N ASP A 168 41.03 -13.49 -41.99
CA ASP A 168 42.41 -13.13 -41.63
C ASP A 168 43.35 -13.09 -42.83
N VAL A 169 42.99 -13.79 -43.92
CA VAL A 169 43.70 -13.80 -45.20
C VAL A 169 43.89 -12.40 -45.78
N PRO A 170 42.86 -11.52 -45.88
CA PRO A 170 43.06 -10.17 -46.40
C PRO A 170 43.96 -9.29 -45.53
N MET A 171 44.02 -9.49 -44.20
CA MET A 171 44.90 -8.72 -43.31
C MET A 171 46.37 -9.14 -43.43
N LEU A 172 46.64 -10.41 -43.75
CA LEU A 172 47.98 -10.88 -44.08
C LEU A 172 48.46 -10.36 -45.43
N LEU A 173 47.56 -10.22 -46.40
CA LEU A 173 47.87 -9.64 -47.72
C LEU A 173 48.13 -8.13 -47.66
N GLU A 174 47.49 -7.39 -46.74
CA GLU A 174 47.65 -5.93 -46.60
C GLU A 174 49.01 -5.52 -45.98
N ASN A 175 49.69 -6.43 -45.28
CA ASN A 175 50.99 -6.18 -44.64
C ASN A 175 52.17 -6.85 -45.38
N ILE A 176 51.97 -7.31 -46.62
CA ILE A 176 53.08 -7.71 -47.49
C ILE A 176 53.52 -6.45 -48.25
N ASP A 177 54.53 -5.77 -47.72
CA ASP A 177 55.10 -4.54 -48.29
C ASP A 177 55.50 -4.70 -49.77
N GLU A 178 55.20 -3.64 -50.55
CA GLU A 178 55.33 -3.50 -52.02
C GLU A 178 56.77 -3.54 -52.59
N ASP A 179 57.80 -3.94 -51.82
CA ASP A 179 59.21 -3.95 -52.25
C ASP A 179 59.80 -5.36 -52.45
N PHE A 180 58.98 -6.40 -52.60
CA PHE A 180 59.47 -7.75 -52.92
C PHE A 180 59.52 -7.97 -54.45
N ASP A 181 60.65 -7.60 -55.06
CA ASP A 181 60.99 -8.01 -56.43
C ASP A 181 61.28 -9.52 -56.44
N PHE A 182 60.35 -10.31 -56.98
CA PHE A 182 60.60 -11.71 -57.28
C PHE A 182 60.70 -11.90 -58.79
N ASP A 183 61.94 -11.79 -59.25
CA ASP A 183 62.45 -12.18 -60.56
C ASP A 183 61.88 -13.55 -60.98
N PHE A 184 61.00 -13.55 -62.00
CA PHE A 184 60.55 -14.77 -62.66
C PHE A 184 61.64 -15.24 -63.63
N THR A 185 62.74 -15.79 -63.10
CA THR A 185 63.54 -16.73 -63.88
C THR A 185 62.73 -18.01 -64.00
N THR A 186 62.15 -18.18 -65.17
CA THR A 186 61.37 -19.33 -65.64
C THR A 186 61.93 -20.66 -65.16
N PRO A 187 61.15 -21.52 -64.48
CA PRO A 187 61.45 -22.94 -64.49
C PRO A 187 61.17 -23.47 -65.89
N GLU A 188 62.26 -23.89 -66.54
CA GLU A 188 62.29 -24.70 -67.75
C GLU A 188 61.29 -25.86 -67.62
N VAL A 189 60.29 -25.84 -68.50
CA VAL A 189 59.37 -26.97 -68.67
C VAL A 189 60.14 -28.04 -69.44
N GLU A 190 60.75 -28.99 -68.74
CA GLU A 190 61.21 -30.22 -69.36
C GLU A 190 60.39 -31.42 -68.88
N THR A 191 59.87 -32.08 -69.90
CA THR A 191 58.88 -33.15 -69.90
C THR A 191 59.44 -34.46 -69.35
N LEU A 192 58.52 -35.26 -68.80
CA LEU A 192 58.68 -36.67 -68.48
C LEU A 192 59.38 -37.47 -69.60
N ASN A 193 60.50 -38.12 -69.25
CA ASN A 193 60.83 -39.48 -69.65
C ASN A 193 61.76 -40.12 -68.62
#